data_AF-R4UX90-F1
#
_entry.id   AF-R4UX90-F1
#
_cell.length_a   1.000
_cell.length_b   1.000
_cell.length_c   1.000
_cell.angle_alpha   90.00
_cell.angle_beta   90.00
_cell.angle_gamma   90.00
#
_symmetry.space_group_name_H-M   'P 1'
#
loop_
_entity.id
_entity.type
_entity.pdbx_description
1 polymer ?
#
loop_
_entity_poly.entity_id
_entity_poly.type
_entity_poly.pdbx_seq_one_letter_code
_entity_poly.pdbx_strand_id
1 'polypeptide(L)'
;MKKFLPVFQDLSNCHLPLIEFANLFKESLPKMNHLYTEYSKISDGAENEIKNSTKRKVFRTFLEDAMFDSRAQCKELKDFLILPIQRPSQFKAMFERVSKYFSPEIPEETMYKELLQEVSNLGSEANNAKVDQTETDKLLAISETVKKLPPHFYLAQPGRKPITSKLFCLHDELQKVYNYF
;
A
#
# COMPACT_ATOMS: atom_id res chain seq x y z
N MET A 1 -11.99 21.14 -0.64
CA MET A 1 -10.65 21.24 -1.26
C MET A 1 -10.26 22.68 -1.65
N LYS A 2 -10.62 23.73 -0.89
CA LYS A 2 -10.32 25.14 -1.24
C LYS A 2 -9.38 25.87 -0.25
N LYS A 3 -8.62 25.16 0.59
CA LYS A 3 -7.80 25.79 1.66
C LYS A 3 -6.27 25.79 1.43
N PHE A 4 -5.76 25.30 0.30
CA PHE A 4 -4.32 25.11 0.12
C PHE A 4 -3.59 26.16 -0.74
N LEU A 5 -4.27 27.21 -1.22
CA LEU A 5 -3.79 27.99 -2.39
C LEU A 5 -3.28 29.43 -2.22
N PRO A 6 -3.39 30.16 -1.09
CA PRO A 6 -2.88 31.55 -1.04
C PRO A 6 -1.55 31.73 -0.29
N VAL A 7 -0.74 30.68 -0.12
CA VAL A 7 0.42 30.75 0.81
C VAL A 7 1.76 31.09 0.11
N PHE A 8 1.84 31.07 -1.23
CA PHE A 8 3.13 31.11 -1.95
C PHE A 8 3.47 32.44 -2.65
N GLN A 9 2.89 33.58 -2.26
CA GLN A 9 3.06 34.85 -2.99
C GLN A 9 4.18 35.77 -2.48
N ASP A 10 4.87 35.47 -1.38
CA ASP A 10 5.95 36.31 -0.86
C ASP A 10 7.19 35.48 -0.46
N LEU A 11 8.21 35.50 -1.32
CA LEU A 11 9.42 34.67 -1.20
C LEU A 11 10.34 35.07 -0.04
N SER A 12 10.13 36.26 0.55
CA SER A 12 10.90 36.77 1.68
C SER A 12 10.47 36.19 3.04
N ASN A 13 9.27 35.60 3.12
CA ASN A 13 8.68 34.97 4.32
C ASN A 13 8.30 33.49 4.09
N CYS A 14 8.86 32.84 3.06
CA CYS A 14 8.51 31.48 2.62
C CYS A 14 8.79 30.36 3.64
N HIS A 15 9.46 30.66 4.74
CA HIS A 15 9.81 29.71 5.80
C HIS A 15 8.60 29.27 6.64
N LEU A 16 7.76 30.22 7.05
CA LEU A 16 6.60 29.94 7.90
C LEU A 16 5.59 28.99 7.22
N PRO A 17 5.22 29.18 5.94
CA PRO A 17 4.43 28.22 5.18
C PRO A 17 4.96 26.79 5.14
N LEU A 18 6.28 26.62 5.01
CA LEU A 18 6.93 25.31 4.91
C LEU A 18 6.92 24.60 6.25
N ILE A 19 7.16 25.34 7.34
CA ILE A 19 7.08 24.83 8.72
C ILE A 19 5.64 24.42 9.05
N GLU A 20 4.64 25.27 8.74
CA GLU A 20 3.23 24.95 8.96
C GLU A 20 2.80 23.72 8.16
N PHE A 21 3.22 23.61 6.90
CA PHE A 21 2.96 22.44 6.06
C PHE A 21 3.59 21.17 6.65
N ALA A 22 4.85 21.24 7.05
CA ALA A 22 5.58 20.12 7.64
C ALA A 22 4.90 19.62 8.92
N ASN A 23 4.52 20.53 9.82
CA ASN A 23 3.80 20.19 11.06
C ASN A 23 2.44 19.56 10.78
N LEU A 24 1.64 20.16 9.89
CA LEU A 24 0.34 19.61 9.50
C LEU A 24 0.47 18.20 8.90
N PHE A 25 1.51 17.98 8.09
CA PHE A 25 1.78 16.69 7.48
C PHE A 25 2.18 15.66 8.55
N LYS A 26 3.04 16.05 9.50
CA LYS A 26 3.47 15.21 10.64
C LYS A 26 2.29 14.79 11.52
N GLU A 27 1.37 15.71 11.80
CA GLU A 27 0.13 15.41 12.54
C GLU A 27 -0.78 14.43 11.79
N SER A 28 -0.80 14.52 10.46
CA SER A 28 -1.65 13.68 9.60
C SER A 28 -1.06 12.29 9.34
N LEU A 29 0.24 12.11 9.54
CA LEU A 29 1.01 10.92 9.17
C LEU A 29 0.49 9.61 9.80
N PRO A 30 0.19 9.54 11.11
CA PRO A 30 -0.35 8.31 11.72
C PRO A 30 -1.68 7.87 11.09
N LYS A 31 -2.56 8.83 10.81
CA LYS A 31 -3.86 8.56 10.16
C LYS A 31 -3.67 8.12 8.71
N MET A 32 -2.77 8.76 7.97
CA MET A 32 -2.41 8.34 6.62
C MET A 32 -1.85 6.92 6.62
N ASN A 33 -0.97 6.59 7.56
CA ASN A 33 -0.39 5.27 7.67
C ASN A 33 -1.43 4.17 7.86
N HIS A 34 -2.33 4.36 8.81
CA HIS A 34 -3.43 3.43 8.99
C HIS A 34 -4.28 3.26 7.72
N LEU A 35 -4.70 4.36 7.08
CA LEU A 35 -5.56 4.31 5.89
C LEU A 35 -4.89 3.64 4.68
N TYR A 36 -3.64 4.00 4.36
CA TYR A 36 -2.94 3.42 3.21
C TYR A 36 -2.59 1.95 3.46
N THR A 37 -2.27 1.58 4.68
CA THR A 37 -2.01 0.19 5.08
C THR A 37 -3.27 -0.65 4.93
N GLU A 38 -4.41 -0.22 5.47
CA GLU A 38 -5.68 -0.94 5.34
C GLU A 38 -6.15 -1.04 3.88
N TYR A 39 -6.03 0.05 3.12
CA TYR A 39 -6.39 0.05 1.71
C TYR A 39 -5.52 -0.93 0.90
N SER A 40 -4.21 -1.00 1.19
CA SER A 40 -3.29 -1.89 0.47
C SER A 40 -3.54 -3.37 0.75
N LYS A 41 -4.10 -3.72 1.92
CA LYS A 41 -4.50 -5.10 2.24
C LYS A 41 -5.69 -5.56 1.40
N ILE A 42 -6.67 -4.68 1.18
CA ILE A 42 -7.92 -5.02 0.50
C ILE A 42 -7.90 -4.80 -1.02
N SER A 43 -6.90 -4.08 -1.54
CA SER A 43 -6.88 -3.63 -2.93
C SER A 43 -6.96 -4.77 -3.95
N ASP A 44 -6.30 -5.89 -3.67
CA ASP A 44 -6.26 -7.04 -4.58
C ASP A 44 -7.60 -7.79 -4.59
N GLY A 45 -8.26 -7.90 -3.44
CA GLY A 45 -9.61 -8.43 -3.33
C GLY A 45 -10.63 -7.56 -4.09
N ALA A 46 -10.49 -6.23 -4.00
CA ALA A 46 -11.33 -5.29 -4.72
C ALA A 46 -11.22 -5.45 -6.24
N GLU A 47 -10.02 -5.72 -6.78
CA GLU A 47 -9.84 -5.96 -8.22
C GLU A 47 -10.60 -7.21 -8.70
N ASN A 48 -10.57 -8.28 -7.92
CA ASN A 48 -11.32 -9.51 -8.22
C ASN A 48 -12.84 -9.28 -8.17
N GLU A 49 -13.32 -8.52 -7.19
CA GLU A 49 -14.74 -8.18 -7.08
C GLU A 49 -15.22 -7.32 -8.25
N ILE A 50 -14.40 -6.38 -8.71
CA ILE A 50 -14.68 -5.57 -9.90
C ILE A 50 -14.74 -6.47 -11.14
N LYS A 51 -13.75 -7.35 -11.35
CA LYS A 51 -13.74 -8.30 -12.47
C LYS A 51 -14.99 -9.17 -12.49
N ASN A 52 -15.44 -9.65 -11.32
CA ASN A 52 -16.68 -10.43 -11.20
C ASN A 52 -17.91 -9.57 -11.47
N SER A 53 -17.96 -8.35 -10.95
CA SER A 53 -19.07 -7.43 -11.13
C SER A 53 -19.25 -6.99 -12.58
N THR A 54 -18.16 -6.79 -13.34
CA THR A 54 -18.19 -6.39 -14.76
C THR A 54 -18.77 -7.48 -15.68
N LYS A 55 -18.90 -8.72 -15.21
CA LYS A 55 -19.66 -9.77 -15.92
C LYS A 55 -21.15 -9.41 -16.04
N ARG A 56 -21.68 -8.61 -15.12
CA ARG A 56 -23.08 -8.14 -15.14
C ARG A 56 -23.20 -6.96 -16.11
N LYS A 57 -24.03 -7.12 -17.14
CA LYS A 57 -24.26 -6.08 -18.17
C LYS A 57 -24.63 -4.73 -17.57
N VAL A 58 -25.52 -4.72 -16.58
CA VAL A 58 -25.97 -3.49 -15.90
C VAL A 58 -24.80 -2.71 -15.29
N PHE A 59 -23.89 -3.40 -14.61
CA PHE A 59 -22.73 -2.76 -13.98
C PHE A 59 -21.71 -2.27 -15.01
N ARG A 60 -21.47 -3.05 -16.07
CA ARG A 60 -20.60 -2.63 -17.18
C ARG A 60 -21.11 -1.37 -17.88
N THR A 61 -22.39 -1.32 -18.22
CA THR A 61 -23.00 -0.14 -18.87
C THR A 61 -22.93 1.08 -17.94
N PHE A 62 -23.18 0.90 -16.64
CA PHE A 62 -22.99 1.97 -15.67
C PHE A 62 -21.54 2.52 -15.66
N LEU A 63 -20.53 1.65 -15.72
CA LEU A 63 -19.13 2.08 -15.79
C LEU A 63 -18.81 2.81 -17.10
N GLU A 64 -19.30 2.31 -18.23
CA GLU A 64 -19.15 2.95 -19.54
C GLU A 64 -19.77 4.35 -19.54
N ASP A 65 -21.00 4.50 -19.05
CA ASP A 65 -21.68 5.79 -18.92
C ASP A 65 -20.92 6.74 -17.99
N ALA A 66 -20.42 6.22 -16.86
CA ALA A 66 -19.66 7.01 -15.90
C ALA A 66 -18.34 7.54 -16.46
N MET A 67 -17.72 6.87 -17.44
CA MET A 67 -16.49 7.35 -18.09
C MET A 67 -16.70 8.65 -18.88
N PHE A 68 -17.92 8.87 -19.40
CA PHE A 68 -18.27 10.09 -20.14
C PHE A 68 -18.68 11.26 -19.23
N ASP A 69 -18.78 11.05 -17.92
CA ASP A 69 -18.93 12.14 -16.97
C ASP A 69 -17.67 13.03 -17.00
N SER A 70 -17.85 14.35 -17.07
CA SER A 70 -16.74 15.31 -17.11
C SER A 70 -15.79 15.19 -15.91
N ARG A 71 -16.27 14.67 -14.77
CA ARG A 71 -15.48 14.44 -13.56
C ARG A 71 -14.58 13.21 -13.68
N ALA A 72 -14.96 12.23 -14.51
CA ALA A 72 -14.20 11.01 -14.71
C ALA A 72 -12.99 11.22 -15.64
N GLN A 73 -13.03 12.26 -16.50
CA GLN A 73 -11.94 12.57 -17.44
C GLN A 73 -11.55 11.35 -18.30
N CYS A 74 -12.53 10.56 -18.75
CA CYS A 74 -12.34 9.34 -19.52
C CYS A 74 -11.48 8.25 -18.81
N LYS A 75 -11.36 8.31 -17.48
CA LYS A 75 -10.66 7.29 -16.69
C LYS A 75 -11.59 6.15 -16.32
N GLU A 76 -11.04 4.95 -16.32
CA GLU A 76 -11.73 3.76 -15.84
C GLU A 76 -11.73 3.72 -14.30
N LEU A 77 -12.64 2.95 -13.71
CA LEU A 77 -12.70 2.79 -12.25
C LEU A 77 -11.35 2.35 -11.65
N LYS A 78 -10.62 1.46 -12.32
CA LYS A 78 -9.30 0.98 -11.87
C LYS A 78 -8.26 2.11 -11.75
N ASP A 79 -8.36 3.12 -12.61
CA ASP A 79 -7.44 4.27 -12.62
C ASP A 79 -7.65 5.17 -11.41
N PHE A 80 -8.84 5.15 -10.81
CA PHE A 80 -9.11 5.82 -9.54
C PHE A 80 -8.65 5.00 -8.34
N LEU A 81 -8.87 3.68 -8.39
CA LEU A 81 -8.56 2.77 -7.28
C LEU A 81 -7.06 2.56 -7.07
N ILE A 82 -6.23 2.81 -8.08
CA ILE A 82 -4.78 2.77 -7.93
C ILE A 82 -4.20 4.00 -7.24
N LEU A 83 -4.94 5.12 -7.19
CA LEU A 83 -4.41 6.41 -6.69
C LEU A 83 -3.94 6.34 -5.23
N PRO A 84 -4.66 5.73 -4.28
CA PRO A 84 -4.20 5.63 -2.90
C PRO A 84 -2.90 4.82 -2.76
N ILE A 85 -2.69 3.83 -3.62
CA ILE A 85 -1.45 3.00 -3.63
C ILE A 85 -0.26 3.82 -4.16
N GLN A 86 -0.50 4.68 -5.15
CA GLN A 86 0.54 5.55 -5.73
C GLN A 86 0.90 6.74 -4.83
N ARG A 87 -0.02 7.17 -3.96
CA ARG A 87 0.07 8.43 -3.23
C ARG A 87 1.27 8.52 -2.27
N PRO A 88 1.65 7.49 -1.49
CA PRO A 88 2.85 7.53 -0.66
C PRO A 88 4.14 7.81 -1.46
N SER A 89 4.29 7.17 -2.63
CA SER A 89 5.44 7.39 -3.52
C SER A 89 5.47 8.81 -4.09
N GLN A 90 4.30 9.39 -4.38
CA GLN A 90 4.21 10.79 -4.81
C GLN A 90 4.61 11.76 -3.70
N PHE A 91 4.21 11.50 -2.44
CA PHE A 91 4.66 12.31 -1.31
C PHE A 91 6.17 12.24 -1.15
N LYS A 92 6.77 11.05 -1.23
CA LYS A 92 8.22 10.89 -1.17
C LYS A 92 8.93 11.76 -2.21
N ALA A 93 8.52 11.65 -3.48
CA ALA A 93 9.09 12.44 -4.57
C ALA A 93 8.90 13.96 -4.37
N MET A 94 7.77 14.37 -3.80
CA MET A 94 7.51 15.77 -3.45
C MET A 94 8.47 16.26 -2.37
N PHE A 95 8.65 15.51 -1.28
CA PHE A 95 9.60 15.86 -0.21
C PHE A 95 11.04 15.87 -0.73
N GLU A 96 11.45 14.89 -1.53
CA GLU A 96 12.78 14.88 -2.18
C GLU A 96 13.02 16.12 -3.04
N ARG A 97 11.98 16.58 -3.75
CA ARG A 97 12.07 17.77 -4.59
C ARG A 97 12.17 19.04 -3.76
N VAL A 98 11.37 19.17 -2.71
CA VAL A 98 11.42 20.34 -1.81
C VAL A 98 12.78 20.41 -1.11
N SER A 99 13.30 19.26 -0.68
CA SER A 99 14.60 19.20 0.01
C SER A 99 15.78 19.70 -0.83
N LYS A 100 15.69 19.67 -2.17
CA LYS A 100 16.73 20.22 -3.07
C LYS A 100 16.84 21.74 -3.03
N TYR A 101 15.81 22.43 -2.53
CA TYR A 101 15.77 23.88 -2.49
C TYR A 101 16.21 24.47 -1.15
N PHE A 102 16.50 23.64 -0.14
CA PHE A 102 17.03 24.11 1.13
C PHE A 102 18.54 24.34 1.05
N SER A 103 19.00 25.43 1.66
CA SER A 103 20.40 25.63 1.99
C SER A 103 20.74 24.80 3.25
N PRO A 104 21.93 24.19 3.34
CA PRO A 104 22.33 23.33 4.48
C PRO A 104 22.42 24.06 5.83
N GLU A 105 22.24 25.37 5.86
CA GLU A 105 22.28 26.21 7.07
C GLU A 105 20.89 26.45 7.68
N ILE A 106 19.82 25.96 7.05
CA ILE A 106 18.43 26.26 7.42
C ILE A 106 17.87 25.10 8.29
N PRO A 107 17.35 25.37 9.51
CA PRO A 107 16.78 24.35 10.41
C PRO A 107 15.68 23.47 9.79
N GLU A 108 14.92 24.04 8.86
CA GLU A 108 13.82 23.41 8.13
C GLU A 108 14.30 22.23 7.27
N GLU A 109 15.58 22.23 6.84
CA GLU A 109 16.17 21.12 6.10
C GLU A 109 16.12 19.82 6.92
N THR A 110 16.45 19.89 8.21
CA THR A 110 16.42 18.73 9.11
C THR A 110 14.99 18.21 9.28
N MET A 111 14.02 19.11 9.47
CA MET A 111 12.60 18.74 9.61
C MET A 111 12.08 18.00 8.36
N TYR A 112 12.44 18.48 7.17
CA TYR A 112 12.05 17.84 5.91
C TYR A 112 12.79 16.53 5.66
N LYS A 113 14.04 16.37 6.12
CA LYS A 113 14.76 15.09 6.10
C LYS A 113 14.10 14.05 7.00
N GLU A 114 13.66 14.42 8.20
CA GLU A 114 12.90 13.54 9.10
C GLU A 114 11.58 13.11 8.45
N LEU A 115 10.80 14.08 7.93
CA LEU A 115 9.54 13.80 7.23
C LEU A 115 9.74 12.90 6.01
N LEU A 116 10.81 13.09 5.24
CA LEU A 116 11.12 12.24 4.11
C LEU A 116 11.33 10.78 4.55
N GLN A 117 12.00 10.56 5.67
CA GLN A 117 12.17 9.21 6.22
C GLN A 117 10.83 8.62 6.67
N GLU A 118 10.00 9.39 7.38
CA GLU A 118 8.67 8.95 7.82
C GLU A 118 7.76 8.60 6.62
N VAL A 119 7.81 9.37 5.54
CA VAL A 119 7.06 9.10 4.30
C VAL A 119 7.62 7.90 3.54
N SER A 120 8.93 7.68 3.56
CA SER A 120 9.52 6.47 2.99
C SER A 120 9.11 5.22 3.77
N ASN A 121 8.98 5.33 5.09
CA ASN A 121 8.48 4.25 5.94
C ASN A 121 7.00 3.98 5.65
N LEU A 122 6.17 5.01 5.49
CA LEU A 122 4.76 4.88 5.12
C LEU A 122 4.55 3.99 3.88
N GLY A 123 5.29 4.25 2.80
CA GLY A 123 5.20 3.42 1.59
C GLY A 123 5.68 1.99 1.79
N SER A 124 6.71 1.82 2.62
CA SER A 124 7.27 0.49 2.94
C SER A 124 6.33 -0.33 3.82
N GLU A 125 5.70 0.29 4.83
CA GLU A 125 4.74 -0.35 5.73
C GLU A 125 3.47 -0.78 5.01
N ALA A 126 2.91 0.08 4.15
CA ALA A 126 1.75 -0.28 3.33
C ALA A 126 2.04 -1.47 2.41
N ASN A 127 3.24 -1.49 1.80
CA ASN A 127 3.68 -2.61 0.96
C ASN A 127 3.92 -3.89 1.77
N ASN A 128 4.57 -3.78 2.93
CA ASN A 128 4.81 -4.94 3.81
C ASN A 128 3.50 -5.54 4.32
N ALA A 129 2.53 -4.71 4.69
CA ALA A 129 1.22 -5.18 5.11
C ALA A 129 0.47 -5.94 4.00
N LYS A 130 0.61 -5.49 2.75
CA LYS A 130 0.08 -6.22 1.59
C LYS A 130 0.74 -7.59 1.43
N VAL A 131 2.07 -7.65 1.54
CA VAL A 131 2.82 -8.90 1.46
C VAL A 131 2.41 -9.85 2.59
N ASP A 132 2.33 -9.35 3.83
CA ASP A 132 1.95 -10.14 5.00
C ASP A 132 0.54 -10.71 4.87
N GLN A 133 -0.42 -9.93 4.34
CA GLN A 133 -1.77 -10.43 4.07
C GLN A 133 -1.74 -11.55 3.02
N THR A 134 -1.02 -11.34 1.92
CA THR A 134 -0.88 -12.35 0.84
C THR A 134 -0.27 -13.66 1.35
N GLU A 135 0.77 -13.58 2.19
CA GLU A 135 1.39 -14.77 2.78
C GLU A 135 0.46 -15.47 3.78
N THR A 136 -0.33 -14.71 4.53
CA THR A 136 -1.35 -15.26 5.44
C THR A 136 -2.43 -16.00 4.66
N ASP A 137 -2.91 -15.41 3.56
CA ASP A 137 -3.93 -16.02 2.69
C ASP A 137 -3.43 -17.33 2.07
N LYS A 138 -2.16 -17.40 1.66
CA LYS A 138 -1.52 -18.64 1.19
C LYS A 138 -1.50 -19.72 2.28
N LEU A 139 -1.13 -19.37 3.52
CA LEU A 139 -1.13 -20.32 4.64
C LEU A 139 -2.53 -20.83 4.95
N LEU A 140 -3.54 -19.97 4.83
CA LEU A 140 -4.94 -20.34 5.00
C LEU A 140 -5.37 -21.36 3.94
N ALA A 141 -5.10 -21.08 2.67
CA ALA A 141 -5.39 -22.01 1.57
C ALA A 141 -4.70 -23.38 1.74
N ILE A 142 -3.46 -23.40 2.22
CA ILE A 142 -2.76 -24.66 2.54
C ILE A 142 -3.48 -25.38 3.69
N SER A 143 -3.87 -24.65 4.74
CA SER A 143 -4.56 -25.26 5.89
C SER A 143 -5.89 -25.91 5.51
N GLU A 144 -6.63 -25.31 4.58
CA GLU A 144 -7.89 -25.84 4.05
C GLU A 144 -7.68 -27.08 3.16
N THR A 145 -6.53 -27.16 2.49
CA THR A 145 -6.21 -28.27 1.58
C THR A 145 -5.71 -29.51 2.34
N VAL A 146 -5.05 -29.34 3.49
CA VAL A 146 -4.48 -30.45 4.27
C VAL A 146 -5.55 -31.11 5.15
N LYS A 147 -6.06 -32.27 4.70
CA LYS A 147 -7.18 -32.99 5.33
C LYS A 147 -6.90 -33.66 6.69
N LYS A 148 -5.65 -33.72 7.15
CA LYS A 148 -5.22 -34.44 8.38
C LYS A 148 -4.26 -33.63 9.25
N LEU A 149 -4.65 -32.40 9.61
CA LEU A 149 -3.90 -31.61 10.59
C LEU A 149 -4.30 -32.01 12.02
N PRO A 150 -3.34 -32.16 12.95
CA PRO A 150 -3.65 -32.31 14.37
C PRO A 150 -4.50 -31.14 14.89
N PRO A 151 -5.44 -31.36 15.85
CA PRO A 151 -6.36 -30.32 16.33
C PRO A 151 -5.70 -29.05 16.91
N HIS A 152 -4.42 -29.14 17.29
CA HIS A 152 -3.66 -28.03 17.88
C HIS A 152 -2.69 -27.37 16.89
N PHE A 153 -2.65 -27.84 15.63
CA PHE A 153 -1.69 -27.37 14.65
C PHE A 153 -2.34 -26.35 13.70
N TYR A 154 -2.13 -25.08 14.02
CA TYR A 154 -2.62 -23.95 13.24
C TYR A 154 -1.51 -23.44 12.33
N LEU A 155 -1.67 -23.55 11.01
CA LEU A 155 -0.69 -23.08 10.03
C LEU A 155 -0.67 -21.55 9.89
N ALA A 156 -1.85 -20.93 9.84
CA ALA A 156 -2.04 -19.48 9.76
C ALA A 156 -1.97 -18.85 11.16
N GLN A 157 -0.76 -18.53 11.63
CA GLN A 157 -0.55 -17.69 12.82
C GLN A 157 0.20 -16.41 12.43
N PRO A 158 0.01 -15.31 13.19
CA PRO A 158 0.72 -14.06 12.94
C PRO A 158 2.24 -14.26 12.88
N GLY A 159 2.89 -13.64 11.89
CA GLY A 159 4.34 -13.69 11.70
C GLY A 159 4.88 -14.95 11.00
N ARG A 160 4.03 -15.92 10.66
CA ARG A 160 4.44 -17.09 9.86
C ARG A 160 4.40 -16.77 8.38
N LYS A 161 5.45 -17.19 7.65
CA LYS A 161 5.55 -17.03 6.19
C LYS A 161 6.00 -18.35 5.56
N PRO A 162 5.38 -18.80 4.46
CA PRO A 162 5.79 -20.01 3.76
C PRO A 162 7.17 -19.80 3.10
N ILE A 163 8.11 -20.70 3.38
CA ILE A 163 9.43 -20.70 2.73
C ILE A 163 9.28 -21.38 1.36
N THR A 164 9.00 -20.61 0.32
CA THR A 164 8.74 -21.13 -1.03
C THR A 164 9.98 -21.75 -1.68
N SER A 165 11.18 -21.37 -1.23
CA SER A 165 12.46 -21.83 -1.79
C SER A 165 12.85 -23.29 -1.47
N LYS A 166 12.12 -23.97 -0.57
CA LYS A 166 12.46 -25.33 -0.11
C LYS A 166 11.40 -26.40 -0.38
N LEU A 167 10.34 -26.09 -1.13
CA LEU A 167 9.23 -27.02 -1.36
C LEU A 167 9.58 -28.24 -2.24
N PHE A 168 10.76 -28.28 -2.86
CA PHE A 168 11.13 -29.34 -3.83
C PHE A 168 12.04 -30.46 -3.29
N CYS A 169 12.58 -30.38 -2.07
CA CYS A 169 13.53 -31.40 -1.58
C CYS A 169 12.93 -32.48 -0.67
N LEU A 170 11.73 -32.29 -0.12
CA LEU A 170 11.15 -33.24 0.83
C LEU A 170 10.42 -34.43 0.19
N HIS A 171 10.01 -34.35 -1.08
CA HIS A 171 9.35 -35.48 -1.75
C HIS A 171 10.34 -36.64 -1.98
N ASP A 172 11.56 -36.32 -2.44
CA ASP A 172 12.61 -37.29 -2.71
C ASP A 172 13.19 -37.90 -1.42
N GLU A 173 13.24 -37.14 -0.33
CA GLU A 173 13.69 -37.64 0.96
C GLU A 173 12.64 -38.54 1.63
N LEU A 174 11.34 -38.19 1.53
CA LEU A 174 10.27 -39.02 2.09
C LEU A 174 10.05 -40.32 1.31
N GLN A 175 10.21 -40.32 -0.02
CA GLN A 175 10.19 -41.57 -0.80
C GLN A 175 11.32 -42.54 -0.41
N LYS A 176 12.49 -42.03 -0.04
CA LYS A 176 13.60 -42.88 0.44
C LYS A 176 13.31 -43.52 1.80
N VAL A 177 12.55 -42.84 2.68
CA VAL A 177 12.20 -43.39 4.00
C VAL A 177 11.08 -44.43 3.92
N TYR A 178 10.13 -44.26 3.00
CA TYR A 178 8.99 -45.19 2.85
C TYR A 178 9.25 -46.42 1.97
N ASN A 179 10.34 -46.47 1.20
CA ASN A 179 10.73 -47.65 0.41
C ASN A 179 11.60 -48.66 1.20
N TYR A 180 11.77 -48.47 2.52
CA TYR A 180 12.52 -49.37 3.40
C TYR A 180 11.63 -50.07 4.46
N PHE A 181 10.31 -50.03 4.29
CA PHE A 181 9.35 -50.82 5.08
C PHE A 181 8.44 -51.65 4.18
#